data_AF-A0A835GA55-F1
#
_entry.id   AF-A0A835GA55-F1
#
_cell.length_a   1.000
_cell.length_b   1.000
_cell.length_c   1.000
_cell.angle_alpha   90.00
_cell.angle_beta   90.00
_cell.angle_gamma   90.00
#
_symmetry.space_group_name_H-M   'P 1'
#
loop_
_entity.id
_entity.type
_entity.pdbx_description
1 polymer ?
#
loop_
_entity_poly.entity_id
_entity_poly.type
_entity_poly.pdbx_seq_one_letter_code
_entity_poly.pdbx_strand_id
1 'polypeptide(L)'
;MFFEQLDNDSRKVKCNQCQVIISRGGQGKTANTTSMNNHIKYKHPTLIPQLGSAIKCSSTDDSTKSQISAEELPKAVPTPATSVSSQILGKIIELLKPFEEITKIISSSCSSVSEVIPHLKTLQKYLEMYYDESKEIMEIKALLENDLNIRFDMDHNKIFTLATLLDPRYKQQFFEAEDLITIRSQFLLESLKNSMSDDDSDSGKDDLQSTSTDENNIETATHRNFWQCYPYFASRKIQEFQDDTSSAAHEQSYCALPLKKRNDDPF
;
A
#
# COMPACT_ATOMS: atom_id res chain seq x y z
N MET A 1 32.59 -2.27 15.53
CA MET A 1 32.19 -2.68 14.16
C MET A 1 30.71 -3.02 14.17
N PHE A 2 29.92 -2.49 13.24
CA PHE A 2 28.45 -2.70 13.20
C PHE A 2 28.04 -4.07 12.62
N PHE A 3 28.96 -4.72 11.91
CA PHE A 3 28.70 -5.97 11.20
C PHE A 3 29.82 -6.98 11.45
N GLU A 4 29.44 -8.25 11.44
CA GLU A 4 30.32 -9.42 11.53
C GLU A 4 30.25 -10.20 10.22
N GLN A 5 31.39 -10.60 9.65
CA GLN A 5 31.42 -11.42 8.44
C GLN A 5 31.19 -12.88 8.81
N LEU A 6 30.34 -13.58 8.07
CA LEU A 6 30.12 -15.01 8.29
C LEU A 6 31.25 -15.81 7.60
N ASP A 7 31.91 -16.68 8.36
CA ASP A 7 33.06 -17.47 7.89
C ASP A 7 32.72 -18.39 6.69
N ASN A 8 31.44 -18.77 6.55
CA ASN A 8 30.96 -19.64 5.48
C ASN A 8 30.58 -18.92 4.18
N ASP A 9 30.39 -17.59 4.17
CA ASP A 9 29.99 -16.85 2.97
C ASP A 9 30.48 -15.39 3.00
N SER A 10 31.53 -15.11 2.22
CA SER A 10 32.13 -13.76 2.10
C SER A 10 31.21 -12.69 1.51
N ARG A 11 30.03 -13.08 0.97
CA ARG A 11 29.00 -12.17 0.45
C ARG A 11 27.92 -11.84 1.47
N LYS A 12 27.98 -12.41 2.68
CA LYS A 12 26.97 -12.19 3.72
C LYS A 12 27.63 -11.65 4.98
N VAL A 13 26.97 -10.65 5.56
CA VAL A 13 27.38 -10.03 6.82
C VAL A 13 26.20 -10.03 7.78
N LYS A 14 26.47 -10.26 9.05
CA LYS A 14 25.48 -10.25 10.13
C LYS A 14 25.49 -8.89 10.79
N CYS A 15 24.32 -8.28 10.96
CA CYS A 15 24.19 -7.05 11.75
C CYS A 15 24.25 -7.38 13.24
N ASN A 16 25.12 -6.70 14.00
CA ASN A 16 25.26 -6.99 15.42
C ASN A 16 24.06 -6.50 16.25
N GLN A 17 23.25 -5.57 15.73
CA GLN A 17 22.18 -4.94 16.51
C GLN A 17 20.84 -5.66 16.37
N CYS A 18 20.55 -6.23 15.20
CA CYS A 18 19.31 -6.97 14.94
C CYS A 18 19.52 -8.41 14.49
N GLN A 19 20.76 -8.87 14.39
CA GLN A 19 21.14 -10.23 14.00
C GLN A 19 20.71 -10.63 12.57
N VAL A 20 20.17 -9.70 11.78
CA VAL A 20 19.76 -9.91 10.38
C VAL A 20 20.99 -10.09 9.48
N ILE A 21 20.91 -11.07 8.59
CA ILE A 21 21.94 -11.35 7.58
C ILE A 21 21.67 -10.50 6.33
N ILE A 22 22.68 -9.75 5.90
CA ILE A 22 22.62 -8.84 4.76
C ILE A 22 23.59 -9.30 3.69
N SER A 23 23.10 -9.42 2.46
CA SER A 23 23.95 -9.68 1.30
C SER A 23 24.67 -8.41 0.87
N ARG A 24 25.99 -8.48 0.73
CA ARG A 24 26.83 -7.44 0.12
C ARG A 24 27.04 -7.73 -1.37
N GLY A 25 27.07 -6.67 -2.18
CA GLY A 25 27.48 -6.77 -3.58
C GLY A 25 29.00 -6.85 -3.69
N GLY A 26 29.53 -7.72 -4.55
CA GLY A 26 30.99 -7.90 -4.75
C GLY A 26 31.65 -8.86 -3.74
N GLN A 27 32.91 -9.24 -4.00
CA GLN A 27 33.71 -10.11 -3.14
C GLN A 27 35.11 -9.54 -2.90
N GLY A 28 35.62 -9.68 -1.68
CA GLY A 28 36.95 -9.19 -1.32
C GLY A 28 37.08 -7.67 -1.47
N LYS A 29 38.07 -7.21 -2.25
CA LYS A 29 38.38 -5.77 -2.44
C LYS A 29 37.31 -4.99 -3.25
N THR A 30 36.35 -5.68 -3.87
CA THR A 30 35.24 -5.06 -4.63
C THR A 30 33.91 -5.04 -3.86
N ALA A 31 33.91 -5.40 -2.57
CA ALA A 31 32.70 -5.45 -1.77
C ALA A 31 32.13 -4.04 -1.50
N ASN A 32 30.88 -3.81 -1.92
CA ASN A 32 30.15 -2.58 -1.68
C ASN A 32 29.47 -2.59 -0.30
N THR A 33 29.50 -1.44 0.38
CA THR A 33 28.88 -1.21 1.70
C THR A 33 27.47 -0.60 1.62
N THR A 34 26.95 -0.28 0.42
CA THR A 34 25.61 0.35 0.26
C THR A 34 24.49 -0.45 0.93
N SER A 35 24.47 -1.78 0.81
CA SER A 35 23.43 -2.62 1.46
C SER A 35 23.47 -2.52 2.98
N MET A 36 24.66 -2.48 3.57
CA MET A 36 24.89 -2.30 5.01
C MET A 36 24.48 -0.89 5.47
N ASN A 37 24.86 0.13 4.70
CA ASN A 37 24.54 1.53 5.01
C ASN A 37 23.03 1.80 4.93
N ASN A 38 22.34 1.25 3.92
CA ASN A 38 20.88 1.32 3.82
C ASN A 38 20.21 0.58 4.97
N HIS A 39 20.70 -0.60 5.34
CA HIS A 39 20.19 -1.32 6.50
C HIS A 39 20.26 -0.46 7.78
N ILE A 40 21.42 0.16 8.07
CA ILE A 40 21.54 1.06 9.23
C ILE A 40 20.60 2.26 9.09
N LYS A 41 20.54 2.88 7.90
CA LYS A 41 19.68 4.05 7.67
C LYS A 41 18.21 3.79 7.99
N TYR A 42 17.68 2.62 7.62
CA TYR A 42 16.25 2.31 7.76
C TYR A 42 15.90 1.52 9.02
N LYS A 43 16.79 0.66 9.52
CA LYS A 43 16.51 -0.19 10.69
C LYS A 43 17.16 0.33 11.98
N HIS A 44 18.19 1.15 11.88
CA HIS A 44 18.93 1.69 13.01
C HIS A 44 19.29 3.19 12.84
N PRO A 45 18.29 4.08 12.64
CA PRO A 45 18.55 5.50 12.39
C PRO A 45 19.33 6.19 13.52
N THR A 46 19.23 5.67 14.74
CA THR A 46 19.98 6.13 15.92
C THR A 46 21.49 5.88 15.84
N LEU A 47 21.95 5.01 14.94
CA LEU A 47 23.38 4.70 14.72
C LEU A 47 24.00 5.51 13.57
N ILE A 48 23.19 6.28 12.83
CA ILE A 48 23.66 7.16 11.74
C ILE A 48 24.74 8.15 12.21
N PRO A 49 24.63 8.80 13.40
CA PRO A 49 25.67 9.71 13.89
C PRO A 49 27.04 9.03 14.08
N GLN A 50 27.06 7.73 14.37
CA GLN A 50 28.29 6.96 14.58
C GLN A 50 28.94 6.50 13.26
N LEU A 51 28.21 6.55 12.14
CA LEU A 51 28.71 6.19 10.80
C LEU A 51 29.55 7.33 10.18
N GLY A 52 29.38 8.56 10.64
CA GLY A 52 30.02 9.77 10.09
C GLY A 52 31.48 10.01 10.50
N SER A 53 32.06 9.19 11.38
CA SER A 53 33.42 9.40 11.92
C SER A 53 34.55 8.68 11.17
N ALA A 54 34.26 8.05 10.03
CA ALA A 54 35.23 7.20 9.31
C ALA A 54 35.51 7.59 7.85
N ILE A 55 35.32 8.86 7.46
CA ILE A 55 35.79 9.36 6.16
C ILE A 55 36.76 10.52 6.38
N LYS A 56 38.05 10.20 6.49
CA LYS A 56 39.17 11.14 6.45
C LYS A 56 40.30 10.55 5.60
N CYS A 57 40.66 11.30 4.54
CA CYS A 57 41.89 11.24 3.69
C CYS A 57 42.07 9.96 2.84
N SER A 58 42.68 9.93 1.64
CA SER A 58 43.65 10.78 0.90
C SER A 58 43.70 10.23 -0.56
N SER A 59 43.47 11.01 -1.62
CA SER A 59 44.43 11.79 -2.45
C SER A 59 45.61 11.00 -3.08
N THR A 60 45.64 10.97 -4.42
CA THR A 60 46.82 11.13 -5.32
C THR A 60 46.27 11.78 -6.60
N ASP A 61 46.44 13.10 -6.79
CA ASP A 61 47.56 13.74 -7.51
C ASP A 61 47.59 13.41 -9.01
N ASP A 62 47.21 14.38 -9.86
CA ASP A 62 48.02 14.74 -11.03
C ASP A 62 47.75 16.18 -11.47
N SER A 63 48.76 16.73 -12.13
CA SER A 63 49.21 18.10 -12.18
C SER A 63 48.60 18.91 -13.31
N THR A 64 48.15 20.14 -13.03
CA THR A 64 48.47 21.33 -13.86
C THR A 64 48.04 22.60 -13.14
N LYS A 65 49.00 23.42 -12.68
CA LYS A 65 48.76 24.74 -12.09
C LYS A 65 49.46 25.79 -12.95
N SER A 66 48.69 26.44 -13.82
CA SER A 66 49.04 27.73 -14.41
C SER A 66 48.61 28.84 -13.45
N GLN A 67 49.51 29.80 -13.26
CA GLN A 67 49.32 31.04 -12.52
C GLN A 67 48.27 31.91 -13.22
N ILE A 68 47.54 32.75 -12.46
CA ILE A 68 47.35 34.20 -12.65
C ILE A 68 46.55 34.74 -11.45
N SER A 69 46.97 35.93 -10.97
CA SER A 69 46.46 36.66 -9.82
C SER A 69 45.24 37.54 -10.16
N ALA A 70 44.37 37.69 -9.14
CA ALA A 70 43.56 38.86 -8.77
C ALA A 70 42.83 39.71 -9.83
N GLU A 71 41.49 39.72 -9.78
CA GLU A 71 40.68 40.95 -9.84
C GLU A 71 39.29 40.75 -9.22
N GLU A 72 38.77 41.77 -8.55
CA GLU A 72 37.58 41.77 -7.69
C GLU A 72 36.38 42.45 -8.39
N LEU A 73 35.16 41.90 -8.15
CA LEU A 73 33.80 42.49 -8.27
C LEU A 73 33.16 42.67 -9.69
N PRO A 74 31.81 42.77 -9.87
CA PRO A 74 30.61 42.26 -9.16
C PRO A 74 29.73 41.35 -10.06
N LYS A 75 28.80 40.56 -9.49
CA LYS A 75 27.46 40.39 -10.09
C LYS A 75 26.48 39.70 -9.15
N ALA A 76 25.36 40.38 -8.93
CA ALA A 76 24.19 39.88 -8.24
C ALA A 76 23.77 38.51 -8.75
N VAL A 77 23.54 37.58 -7.82
CA VAL A 77 22.92 36.29 -8.07
C VAL A 77 21.43 36.52 -8.36
N PRO A 78 20.90 36.11 -9.52
CA PRO A 78 19.46 36.03 -9.72
C PRO A 78 18.97 34.69 -9.15
N THR A 79 18.30 34.71 -8.00
CA THR A 79 17.30 33.70 -7.65
C THR A 79 15.97 34.11 -8.25
N PRO A 80 15.38 33.30 -9.17
CA PRO A 80 14.09 32.69 -8.84
C PRO A 80 13.83 31.37 -9.60
N ALA A 81 13.82 30.21 -8.92
CA ALA A 81 13.28 28.97 -9.50
C ALA A 81 12.67 27.97 -8.51
N THR A 82 12.72 28.24 -7.20
CA THR A 82 12.36 27.24 -6.16
C THR A 82 10.90 27.30 -5.71
N SER A 83 10.10 28.27 -6.15
CA SER A 83 8.74 28.46 -5.64
C SER A 83 7.69 27.55 -6.29
N VAL A 84 7.79 27.29 -7.59
CA VAL A 84 6.78 26.51 -8.34
C VAL A 84 6.94 25.00 -8.09
N SER A 85 8.18 24.52 -7.98
CA SER A 85 8.47 23.10 -7.73
C SER A 85 7.95 22.63 -6.36
N SER A 86 7.95 23.51 -5.35
CA SER A 86 7.43 23.17 -4.02
C SER A 86 5.91 23.04 -3.98
N GLN A 87 5.17 23.79 -4.82
CA GLN A 87 3.71 23.74 -4.86
C GLN A 87 3.22 22.47 -5.56
N ILE A 88 3.84 22.13 -6.70
CA ILE A 88 3.58 20.88 -7.44
C ILE A 88 3.84 19.67 -6.54
N LEU A 89 4.97 19.65 -5.81
CA LEU A 89 5.28 18.56 -4.89
C LEU A 89 4.22 18.40 -3.78
N GLY A 90 3.73 19.51 -3.23
CA GLY A 90 2.64 19.48 -2.25
C GLY A 90 1.37 18.83 -2.80
N LYS A 91 1.01 19.16 -4.04
CA LYS A 91 -0.14 18.57 -4.75
C LYS A 91 0.03 17.09 -5.06
N ILE A 92 1.22 16.67 -5.45
CA ILE A 92 1.53 15.24 -5.65
C ILE A 92 1.42 14.47 -4.34
N ILE A 93 1.93 15.02 -3.23
CA ILE A 93 1.80 14.40 -1.90
C ILE A 93 0.33 14.26 -1.51
N GLU A 94 -0.47 15.31 -1.74
CA GLU A 94 -1.92 15.29 -1.50
C GLU A 94 -2.63 14.21 -2.35
N LEU A 95 -2.30 14.11 -3.63
CA LEU A 95 -2.83 13.10 -4.56
C LEU A 95 -2.45 11.66 -4.16
N LEU A 96 -1.23 11.46 -3.65
CA LEU A 96 -0.72 10.14 -3.27
C LEU A 96 -1.12 9.70 -1.86
N LYS A 97 -1.62 10.61 -1.03
CA LYS A 97 -1.92 10.31 0.38
C LYS A 97 -2.87 9.11 0.56
N PRO A 98 -3.97 8.96 -0.20
CA PRO A 98 -4.86 7.80 -0.06
C PRO A 98 -4.18 6.45 -0.36
N PHE A 99 -3.21 6.43 -1.28
CA PHE A 99 -2.44 5.23 -1.60
C PHE A 99 -1.55 4.82 -0.42
N GLU A 100 -0.92 5.79 0.24
CA GLU A 100 -0.12 5.55 1.44
C GLU A 100 -1.00 4.98 2.57
N GLU A 101 -2.16 5.58 2.81
CA GLU A 101 -3.10 5.15 3.85
C GLU A 101 -3.58 3.70 3.62
N ILE A 102 -4.03 3.37 2.42
CA ILE A 102 -4.46 2.00 2.09
C ILE A 102 -3.28 1.03 2.20
N THR A 103 -2.09 1.42 1.74
CA THR A 103 -0.90 0.57 1.87
C THR A 103 -0.63 0.24 3.34
N LYS A 104 -0.78 1.21 4.25
CA LYS A 104 -0.62 0.97 5.70
C LYS A 104 -1.71 0.04 6.25
N ILE A 105 -2.96 0.24 5.85
CA ILE A 105 -4.09 -0.62 6.27
C ILE A 105 -3.83 -2.07 5.85
N ILE A 106 -3.53 -2.28 4.56
CA ILE A 106 -3.33 -3.62 3.99
C ILE A 106 -2.04 -4.28 4.52
N SER A 107 -1.02 -3.49 4.86
CA SER A 107 0.21 -4.01 5.45
C SER A 107 0.10 -4.33 6.95
N SER A 108 -1.06 -4.05 7.57
CA SER A 108 -1.27 -4.33 8.98
C SER A 108 -1.48 -5.83 9.23
N SER A 109 -1.16 -6.29 10.44
CA SER A 109 -1.36 -7.69 10.85
C SER A 109 -2.83 -8.11 10.95
N CYS A 110 -3.74 -7.13 10.96
CA CYS A 110 -5.17 -7.34 11.10
C CYS A 110 -5.92 -7.10 9.80
N SER A 111 -5.22 -6.88 8.68
CA SER A 111 -5.90 -6.69 7.40
C SER A 111 -6.54 -7.97 6.91
N SER A 112 -7.73 -7.82 6.35
CA SER A 112 -8.47 -8.92 5.72
C SER A 112 -8.43 -8.79 4.20
N VAL A 113 -8.40 -9.94 3.52
CA VAL A 113 -8.53 -10.01 2.07
C VAL A 113 -9.89 -9.49 1.56
N SER A 114 -10.89 -9.39 2.43
CA SER A 114 -12.18 -8.76 2.13
C SER A 114 -12.10 -7.24 1.92
N GLU A 115 -11.00 -6.60 2.34
CA GLU A 115 -10.84 -5.13 2.27
C GLU A 115 -10.27 -4.67 0.92
N VAL A 116 -9.71 -5.60 0.13
CA VAL A 116 -9.03 -5.31 -1.14
C VAL A 116 -9.96 -4.64 -2.16
N ILE A 117 -11.13 -5.24 -2.43
CA ILE A 117 -12.09 -4.69 -3.40
C ILE A 117 -12.64 -3.34 -2.94
N PRO A 118 -13.12 -3.18 -1.70
CA PRO A 118 -13.56 -1.88 -1.20
C PRO A 118 -12.50 -0.79 -1.32
N HIS A 119 -11.24 -1.08 -0.99
CA HIS A 119 -10.15 -0.10 -1.09
C HIS A 119 -9.83 0.28 -2.54
N LEU A 120 -9.78 -0.69 -3.45
CA LEU A 120 -9.51 -0.43 -4.87
C LEU A 120 -10.63 0.40 -5.52
N LYS A 121 -11.89 0.02 -5.31
CA LYS A 121 -13.05 0.79 -5.82
C LYS A 121 -13.08 2.20 -5.23
N THR A 122 -12.71 2.36 -3.96
CA THR A 122 -12.60 3.68 -3.33
C THR A 122 -11.46 4.51 -3.94
N LEU A 123 -10.29 3.93 -4.22
CA LEU A 123 -9.19 4.63 -4.92
C LEU A 123 -9.58 5.03 -6.34
N GLN A 124 -10.21 4.12 -7.10
CA GLN A 124 -10.71 4.43 -8.44
C GLN A 124 -11.64 5.63 -8.40
N LYS A 125 -12.59 5.64 -7.46
CA LYS A 125 -13.53 6.77 -7.31
C LYS A 125 -12.84 8.06 -6.87
N TYR A 126 -11.88 7.96 -5.95
CA TYR A 126 -11.08 9.10 -5.52
C TYR A 126 -10.35 9.74 -6.70
N LEU A 127 -9.68 8.94 -7.53
CA LEU A 127 -9.01 9.43 -8.73
C LEU A 127 -10.03 10.00 -9.72
N GLU A 128 -11.15 9.33 -9.97
CA GLU A 128 -12.20 9.84 -10.87
C GLU A 128 -12.67 11.25 -10.47
N MET A 129 -12.83 11.49 -9.17
CA MET A 129 -13.29 12.76 -8.62
C MET A 129 -12.18 13.81 -8.43
N TYR A 130 -10.91 13.40 -8.47
CA TYR A 130 -9.78 14.31 -8.25
C TYR A 130 -9.64 15.28 -9.42
N TYR A 131 -9.51 16.57 -9.11
CA TYR A 131 -9.29 17.62 -10.10
C TYR A 131 -8.26 18.62 -9.59
N ASP A 132 -7.36 19.04 -10.48
CA ASP A 132 -6.42 20.12 -10.25
C ASP A 132 -6.28 20.95 -11.54
N GLU A 133 -6.02 22.26 -11.39
CA GLU A 133 -5.85 23.17 -12.51
C GLU A 133 -4.52 22.93 -13.26
N SER A 134 -3.51 22.39 -12.58
CA SER A 134 -2.21 22.06 -13.17
C SER A 134 -2.32 20.85 -14.09
N LYS A 135 -1.92 21.05 -15.35
CA LYS A 135 -1.85 19.98 -16.35
C LYS A 135 -0.92 18.86 -15.92
N GLU A 136 0.21 19.19 -15.31
CA GLU A 136 1.21 18.23 -14.82
C GLU A 136 0.63 17.30 -13.75
N ILE A 137 -0.18 17.85 -12.83
CA ILE A 137 -0.87 17.06 -11.80
C ILE A 137 -1.92 16.14 -12.44
N MET A 138 -2.68 16.66 -13.41
CA MET A 138 -3.68 15.86 -14.13
C MET A 138 -3.04 14.74 -14.98
N GLU A 139 -1.85 14.95 -15.54
CA GLU A 139 -1.08 13.90 -16.21
C GLU A 139 -0.62 12.81 -15.23
N ILE A 140 -0.14 13.18 -14.04
CA ILE A 140 0.23 12.21 -12.99
C ILE A 140 -1.00 11.42 -12.52
N LYS A 141 -2.14 12.09 -12.31
CA LYS A 141 -3.41 11.45 -11.99
C LYS A 141 -3.77 10.39 -13.04
N ALA A 142 -3.71 10.73 -14.34
CA ALA A 142 -4.02 9.80 -15.42
C ALA A 142 -3.06 8.60 -15.45
N LEU A 143 -1.77 8.82 -15.17
CA LEU A 143 -0.80 7.73 -15.02
C LEU A 143 -1.16 6.80 -13.85
N LEU A 144 -1.55 7.37 -12.70
CA LEU A 144 -1.98 6.59 -11.53
C LEU A 144 -3.26 5.78 -11.81
N GLU A 145 -4.25 6.36 -12.50
CA GLU A 145 -5.48 5.67 -12.90
C GLU A 145 -5.17 4.48 -13.82
N ASN A 146 -4.32 4.70 -14.82
CA ASN A 146 -3.90 3.64 -15.73
C ASN A 146 -3.13 2.53 -15.01
N ASP A 147 -2.16 2.88 -14.15
CA ASP A 147 -1.38 1.90 -13.39
C ASP A 147 -2.25 1.11 -12.42
N LEU A 148 -3.24 1.75 -11.79
CA LEU A 148 -4.16 1.08 -10.88
C LEU A 148 -5.01 0.05 -11.62
N ASN A 149 -5.55 0.40 -12.79
CA ASN A 149 -6.36 -0.51 -13.60
C ASN A 149 -5.53 -1.67 -14.20
N ILE A 150 -4.29 -1.42 -14.63
CA ILE A 150 -3.43 -2.47 -15.19
C ILE A 150 -2.94 -3.44 -14.11
N ARG A 151 -2.56 -2.93 -12.94
CA ARG A 151 -1.97 -3.77 -11.87
C ARG A 151 -3.03 -4.51 -11.05
N PHE A 152 -4.22 -3.96 -10.94
CA PHE A 152 -5.30 -4.47 -10.10
C PHE A 152 -6.57 -4.69 -10.92
N ASP A 153 -6.44 -5.30 -12.10
CA ASP A 153 -7.58 -5.84 -12.82
C ASP A 153 -8.13 -7.03 -12.02
N MET A 154 -9.16 -6.76 -11.20
CA MET A 154 -9.65 -7.66 -10.15
C MET A 154 -10.95 -8.38 -10.51
N ASP A 155 -11.52 -8.11 -11.69
CA ASP A 155 -12.88 -8.54 -12.07
C ASP A 155 -13.08 -10.07 -12.03
N HIS A 156 -12.01 -10.84 -11.84
CA HIS A 156 -12.02 -12.30 -11.90
C HIS A 156 -11.30 -13.01 -10.74
N ASN A 157 -10.88 -12.32 -9.68
CA ASN A 157 -10.27 -13.02 -8.54
C ASN A 157 -11.33 -13.55 -7.56
N LYS A 158 -11.65 -14.84 -7.69
CA LYS A 158 -12.63 -15.55 -6.84
C LYS A 158 -12.41 -15.36 -5.33
N ILE A 159 -11.16 -15.27 -4.87
CA ILE A 159 -10.85 -15.16 -3.44
C ILE A 159 -11.27 -13.79 -2.91
N PHE A 160 -10.83 -12.70 -3.54
CA PHE A 160 -11.19 -11.37 -3.06
C PHE A 160 -12.69 -11.09 -3.22
N THR A 161 -13.28 -11.59 -4.30
CA THR A 161 -14.72 -11.50 -4.56
C THR A 161 -15.53 -12.18 -3.45
N LEU A 162 -15.25 -13.46 -3.16
CA LEU A 162 -15.98 -14.18 -2.12
C LEU A 162 -15.70 -13.61 -0.73
N ALA A 163 -14.46 -13.28 -0.41
CA ALA A 163 -14.11 -12.68 0.88
C ALA A 163 -14.85 -11.35 1.11
N THR A 164 -14.89 -10.48 0.08
CA THR A 164 -15.62 -9.20 0.16
C THR A 164 -17.12 -9.42 0.29
N LEU A 165 -17.69 -10.34 -0.48
CA LEU A 165 -19.12 -10.64 -0.45
C LEU A 165 -19.58 -11.23 0.89
N LEU A 166 -18.77 -12.10 1.48
CA LEU A 166 -19.07 -12.75 2.76
C LEU A 166 -18.79 -11.84 3.96
N ASP A 167 -18.11 -10.71 3.77
CA ASP A 167 -17.87 -9.75 4.85
C ASP A 167 -19.14 -8.91 5.10
N PRO A 168 -19.73 -8.95 6.31
CA PRO A 168 -20.97 -8.25 6.63
C PRO A 168 -20.84 -6.72 6.60
N ARG A 169 -19.62 -6.19 6.53
CA ARG A 169 -19.34 -4.75 6.37
C ARG A 169 -19.49 -4.27 4.92
N TYR A 170 -19.34 -5.17 3.94
CA TYR A 170 -19.30 -4.81 2.51
C TYR A 170 -20.43 -5.47 1.71
N LYS A 171 -20.61 -6.78 1.86
CA LYS A 171 -21.57 -7.58 1.08
C LYS A 171 -21.48 -7.27 -0.41
N GLN A 172 -22.58 -6.81 -1.02
CA GLN A 172 -22.67 -6.54 -2.46
C GLN A 172 -22.35 -5.08 -2.82
N GLN A 173 -22.06 -4.20 -1.86
CA GLN A 173 -22.05 -2.74 -2.03
C GLN A 173 -20.93 -2.21 -2.95
N PHE A 174 -19.87 -2.99 -3.15
CA PHE A 174 -18.69 -2.60 -3.92
C PHE A 174 -18.59 -3.28 -5.29
N PHE A 175 -19.67 -3.96 -5.71
CA PHE A 175 -19.76 -4.62 -7.01
C PHE A 175 -20.75 -3.89 -7.92
N GLU A 176 -20.46 -3.89 -9.22
CA GLU A 176 -21.44 -3.44 -10.20
C GLU A 176 -22.49 -4.54 -10.45
N ALA A 177 -23.65 -4.18 -11.01
CA ALA A 177 -24.75 -5.12 -11.18
C ALA A 177 -24.37 -6.31 -12.06
N GLU A 178 -23.59 -6.06 -13.11
CA GLU A 178 -23.07 -7.06 -14.04
C GLU A 178 -22.10 -8.03 -13.35
N ASP A 179 -21.28 -7.54 -12.42
CA ASP A 179 -20.36 -8.36 -11.64
C ASP A 179 -21.15 -9.32 -10.76
N LEU A 180 -22.20 -8.84 -10.08
CA LEU A 180 -23.00 -9.66 -9.17
C LEU A 180 -23.68 -10.84 -9.86
N ILE A 181 -24.12 -10.68 -11.12
CA ILE A 181 -24.70 -11.77 -11.92
C ILE A 181 -23.64 -12.85 -12.16
N THR A 182 -22.43 -12.45 -12.53
CA THR A 182 -21.29 -13.35 -12.77
C THR A 182 -20.88 -14.05 -11.48
N ILE A 183 -20.82 -13.32 -10.37
CA ILE A 183 -20.43 -13.84 -9.06
C ILE A 183 -21.39 -14.92 -8.58
N ARG A 184 -22.70 -14.67 -8.70
CA ARG A 184 -23.75 -15.64 -8.34
C ARG A 184 -23.63 -16.92 -9.14
N SER A 185 -23.66 -16.76 -10.47
CA SER A 185 -23.71 -17.89 -11.41
C SER A 185 -22.42 -18.72 -11.39
N GLN A 186 -21.26 -18.09 -11.26
CA GLN A 186 -19.98 -18.75 -11.41
C GLN A 186 -19.37 -19.21 -10.08
N PHE A 187 -19.50 -18.42 -9.00
CA PHE A 187 -18.76 -18.70 -7.76
C PHE A 187 -19.65 -19.30 -6.67
N LEU A 188 -20.83 -18.76 -6.44
CA LEU A 188 -21.70 -19.23 -5.35
C LEU A 188 -22.38 -20.55 -5.69
N LEU A 189 -22.97 -20.67 -6.89
CA LEU A 189 -23.63 -21.90 -7.32
C LEU A 189 -22.66 -23.09 -7.43
N GLU A 190 -21.44 -22.87 -7.91
CA GLU A 190 -20.40 -23.90 -8.00
C GLU A 190 -19.90 -24.33 -6.61
N SER A 191 -19.61 -23.37 -5.72
CA SER A 191 -19.16 -23.68 -4.36
C SER A 191 -20.23 -24.39 -3.53
N LEU A 192 -21.50 -24.02 -3.68
CA LEU A 192 -22.61 -24.68 -2.97
C LEU A 192 -22.88 -26.09 -3.53
N LYS A 193 -22.77 -26.28 -4.86
CA LYS A 193 -22.89 -27.60 -5.48
C LYS A 193 -21.80 -28.57 -5.02
N ASN A 194 -20.56 -28.08 -4.86
CA ASN A 194 -19.45 -28.89 -4.34
C ASN A 194 -19.58 -29.18 -2.82
N SER A 195 -20.29 -28.35 -2.06
CA SER A 195 -20.53 -28.59 -0.63
C SER A 195 -21.59 -29.66 -0.34
N MET A 196 -22.38 -30.07 -1.34
CA MET A 196 -23.41 -31.11 -1.20
C MET A 196 -22.91 -32.53 -1.52
N SER A 197 -21.61 -32.72 -1.80
CA SER A 197 -21.05 -34.02 -2.17
C SER A 197 -20.21 -34.75 -1.12
N ASP A 198 -19.92 -34.14 0.03
CA ASP A 198 -19.08 -34.78 1.05
C ASP A 198 -19.79 -34.85 2.41
N ASP A 199 -20.03 -36.09 2.85
CA ASP A 199 -20.57 -36.45 4.15
C ASP A 199 -19.42 -36.65 5.17
N ASP A 200 -19.62 -36.03 6.32
CA ASP A 200 -19.15 -36.34 7.68
C ASP A 200 -17.79 -35.84 8.27
N SER A 201 -17.96 -35.25 9.47
CA SER A 201 -17.10 -35.19 10.68
C SER A 201 -15.84 -34.28 10.76
N ASP A 202 -15.88 -33.24 11.61
CA ASP A 202 -15.46 -33.29 13.04
C ASP A 202 -15.19 -31.89 13.65
N SER A 203 -15.50 -31.82 14.93
CA SER A 203 -15.49 -30.77 15.97
C SER A 203 -14.34 -29.76 16.02
N GLY A 204 -14.70 -28.53 16.41
CA GLY A 204 -13.78 -27.40 16.54
C GLY A 204 -13.06 -27.25 17.87
N LYS A 205 -12.43 -26.07 18.00
CA LYS A 205 -12.34 -25.24 19.22
C LYS A 205 -11.80 -23.86 18.87
N ASP A 206 -12.43 -22.88 19.48
CA ASP A 206 -12.13 -21.45 19.46
C ASP A 206 -10.94 -21.13 20.37
N ASP A 207 -10.19 -20.05 20.08
CA ASP A 207 -9.63 -19.15 21.09
C ASP A 207 -9.19 -17.83 20.43
N LEU A 208 -9.91 -16.75 20.78
CA LEU A 208 -9.62 -15.35 20.43
C LEU A 208 -8.92 -14.67 21.61
N GLN A 209 -7.91 -13.85 21.33
CA GLN A 209 -7.50 -12.80 22.26
C GLN A 209 -7.11 -11.52 21.51
N SER A 210 -7.95 -10.49 21.68
CA SER A 210 -7.77 -9.15 21.14
C SER A 210 -6.91 -8.29 22.08
N THR A 211 -6.00 -7.50 21.51
CA THR A 211 -5.40 -6.34 22.19
C THR A 211 -5.56 -5.12 21.30
N SER A 212 -6.35 -4.15 21.75
CA SER A 212 -6.51 -2.84 21.12
C SER A 212 -5.41 -1.89 21.59
N THR A 213 -4.76 -1.20 20.66
CA THR A 213 -4.04 0.04 20.96
C THR A 213 -4.50 1.12 20.01
N ASP A 214 -5.08 2.16 20.61
CA ASP A 214 -5.46 3.43 20.01
C ASP A 214 -4.23 4.19 19.49
N GLU A 215 -4.28 4.70 18.25
CA GLU A 215 -3.39 5.78 17.82
C GLU A 215 -4.13 6.85 17.00
N ASN A 216 -4.47 7.93 17.69
CA ASN A 216 -4.30 9.36 17.32
C ASN A 216 -4.58 9.77 15.87
N ASN A 217 -5.82 10.20 15.61
CA ASN A 217 -6.26 10.76 14.34
C ASN A 217 -6.01 12.28 14.26
N ILE A 218 -4.99 12.69 13.50
CA ILE A 218 -4.88 14.07 12.97
C ILE A 218 -5.60 14.08 11.63
N GLU A 219 -6.89 14.42 11.66
CA GLU A 219 -7.73 14.54 10.47
C GLU A 219 -7.30 15.72 9.61
N THR A 220 -6.72 15.45 8.44
CA THR A 220 -6.50 16.46 7.40
C THR A 220 -7.68 16.50 6.42
N ALA A 221 -7.92 17.63 5.75
CA ALA A 221 -9.01 17.78 4.77
C ALA A 221 -8.97 16.72 3.65
N THR A 222 -7.78 16.23 3.30
CA THR A 222 -7.55 15.15 2.33
C THR A 222 -7.99 13.77 2.81
N HIS A 223 -7.80 13.45 4.10
CA HIS A 223 -8.31 12.22 4.73
C HIS A 223 -9.84 12.20 4.69
N ARG A 224 -10.49 13.37 4.78
CA ARG A 224 -11.95 13.47 4.60
C ARG A 224 -12.37 13.18 3.18
N ASN A 225 -11.69 13.71 2.16
CA ASN A 225 -12.11 13.54 0.76
C ASN A 225 -12.00 12.09 0.28
N PHE A 226 -10.95 11.35 0.69
CA PHE A 226 -10.82 9.93 0.35
C PHE A 226 -11.94 9.08 0.99
N TRP A 227 -12.14 9.20 2.30
CA TRP A 227 -13.19 8.44 2.98
C TRP A 227 -14.60 8.94 2.69
N GLN A 228 -14.78 10.14 2.15
CA GLN A 228 -16.06 10.60 1.60
C GLN A 228 -16.52 9.81 0.37
N CYS A 229 -15.60 9.18 -0.37
CA CYS A 229 -15.96 8.30 -1.49
C CYS A 229 -16.54 6.96 -1.00
N TYR A 230 -16.21 6.52 0.21
CA TYR A 230 -16.64 5.22 0.73
C TYR A 230 -18.17 5.10 0.92
N PRO A 231 -18.88 6.08 1.51
CA PRO A 231 -20.35 6.08 1.60
C PRO A 231 -21.09 5.97 0.26
N TYR A 232 -20.49 6.42 -0.85
CA TYR A 232 -21.08 6.30 -2.20
C TYR A 232 -21.36 4.84 -2.56
N PHE A 233 -20.47 3.94 -2.14
CA PHE A 233 -20.62 2.51 -2.33
C PHE A 233 -21.46 1.91 -1.20
N ALA A 234 -21.12 2.19 0.05
CA ALA A 234 -21.74 1.56 1.22
C ALA A 234 -23.25 1.84 1.41
N SER A 235 -23.82 2.80 0.68
CA SER A 235 -25.23 3.20 0.78
C SER A 235 -26.05 2.90 -0.48
N ARG A 236 -25.50 2.16 -1.45
CA ARG A 236 -26.17 1.89 -2.73
C ARG A 236 -27.36 0.94 -2.50
N LYS A 237 -28.54 1.32 -2.99
CA LYS A 237 -29.67 0.39 -3.09
C LYS A 237 -29.40 -0.56 -4.25
N ILE A 238 -29.22 -1.83 -3.94
CA ILE A 238 -28.97 -2.87 -4.94
C ILE A 238 -30.31 -3.41 -5.39
N GLN A 239 -30.51 -3.51 -6.70
CA GLN A 239 -31.72 -4.08 -7.29
C GLN A 239 -31.76 -5.58 -6.98
N GLU A 240 -32.82 -6.03 -6.31
CA GLU A 240 -33.05 -7.44 -6.03
C GLU A 240 -33.22 -8.21 -7.35
N PHE A 241 -32.30 -9.13 -7.62
CA PHE A 241 -32.49 -10.12 -8.68
C PHE A 241 -33.34 -11.27 -8.13
N GLN A 242 -34.53 -11.45 -8.70
CA GLN A 242 -35.38 -12.62 -8.43
C GLN A 242 -34.76 -13.83 -9.13
N ASP A 243 -34.16 -14.72 -8.36
CA ASP A 243 -33.75 -16.04 -8.79
C ASP A 243 -34.45 -17.06 -7.87
N ASP A 244 -35.38 -17.84 -8.43
CA ASP A 244 -36.31 -18.74 -7.71
C ASP A 244 -35.66 -20.06 -7.24
N THR A 245 -34.33 -20.14 -7.23
CA THR A 245 -33.59 -21.33 -6.83
C THR A 245 -33.36 -21.36 -5.31
N SER A 246 -33.66 -22.46 -4.61
CA SER A 246 -33.50 -22.64 -3.16
C SER A 246 -32.13 -22.19 -2.58
N SER A 247 -31.06 -22.35 -3.37
CA SER A 247 -29.70 -21.91 -3.04
C SER A 247 -29.53 -20.38 -3.03
N ALA A 248 -30.23 -19.67 -3.91
CA ALA A 248 -30.23 -18.21 -3.98
C ALA A 248 -30.96 -17.56 -2.80
N ALA A 249 -31.88 -18.28 -2.15
CA ALA A 249 -32.64 -17.78 -1.01
C ALA A 249 -31.75 -17.50 0.22
N HIS A 250 -30.72 -18.33 0.47
CA HIS A 250 -29.78 -18.11 1.58
C HIS A 250 -28.89 -16.88 1.36
N GLU A 251 -28.39 -16.70 0.13
CA GLU A 251 -27.61 -15.51 -0.25
C GLU A 251 -28.47 -14.23 -0.15
N GLN A 252 -29.69 -14.26 -0.69
CA GLN A 252 -30.63 -13.14 -0.60
C GLN A 252 -30.96 -12.78 0.86
N SER A 253 -31.19 -13.79 1.71
CA SER A 253 -31.43 -13.60 3.15
C SER A 253 -30.24 -12.93 3.85
N TYR A 254 -29.02 -13.38 3.60
CA TYR A 254 -27.81 -12.77 4.15
C TYR A 254 -27.62 -11.31 3.67
N CYS A 255 -27.86 -11.06 2.39
CA CYS A 255 -27.70 -9.75 1.79
C CYS A 255 -28.76 -8.74 2.24
N ALA A 256 -29.94 -9.22 2.66
CA ALA A 256 -31.00 -8.40 3.25
C ALA A 256 -30.71 -7.95 4.69
N LEU A 257 -29.77 -8.60 5.41
CA LEU A 257 -29.39 -8.17 6.75
C LEU A 257 -28.71 -6.79 6.70
N PRO A 258 -28.80 -5.97 7.77
CA PRO A 258 -28.07 -4.71 7.85
C PRO A 258 -26.55 -4.89 7.69
N LEU A 259 -25.88 -3.86 7.19
CA LEU A 259 -24.41 -3.81 7.13
C LEU A 259 -23.83 -3.54 8.53
N LYS A 260 -22.72 -4.21 8.86
CA LYS A 260 -21.86 -3.82 10.00
C LYS A 260 -21.10 -2.53 9.65
N LYS A 261 -20.64 -1.76 10.64
CA LYS A 261 -19.80 -0.58 10.35
C LYS A 261 -18.42 -1.04 9.90
N ARG A 262 -17.76 -0.21 9.08
CA ARG A 262 -16.43 -0.50 8.51
C ARG A 262 -15.37 -0.89 9.55
N ASN A 263 -15.37 -0.22 10.71
CA ASN A 263 -14.38 -0.44 11.77
C ASN A 263 -14.82 -1.48 12.82
N ASP A 264 -16.01 -2.06 12.67
CA ASP A 264 -16.44 -3.14 13.56
C ASP A 264 -15.74 -4.44 13.18
N ASP A 265 -15.63 -5.37 14.14
CA ASP A 265 -15.14 -6.71 13.85
C ASP A 265 -16.07 -7.39 12.82
N PRO A 266 -15.56 -7.88 11.67
CA PRO A 266 -16.36 -8.65 10.74
C PRO A 266 -16.87 -9.96 11.35
N PHE A 267 -16.15 -10.55 12.31
CA PHE A 267 -16.50 -11.81 12.96
C PHE A 267 -17.15 -11.63 14.33
#